data_AF-A0A1Z1MF91-F1
#
_entry.id   AF-A0A1Z1MF91-F1
#
_cell.length_a   1.000
_cell.length_b   1.000
_cell.length_c   1.000
_cell.angle_alpha   90.00
_cell.angle_beta   90.00
_cell.angle_gamma   90.00
#
_symmetry.space_group_name_H-M   'P 1'
#
loop_
_entity.id
_entity.type
_entity.pdbx_description
1 polymer ?
#
loop_
_entity_poly.entity_id
_entity_poly.type
_entity_poly.pdbx_seq_one_letter_code
_entity_poly.pdbx_strand_id
1 'polypeptide(L)'
;MNNNSKSYLDTLINKPYKYGFYTKIKSAYFPKGLNAKIVKLISKRKRETNYLTEFRLKAYLKWIQMYEPNWSNLSYKSINYNNILYYSIPQNKKKIKSLDEIDPEILKTFEKLGISLDEQKRLNNVAVDAVFDSISIATTFKKELADYGVIFCSISEAIQLYPNLIKKYLGSVVPIGDNFYSSLNSAAFSDGSFCYIPKNTKCPLELSTYFRINNKESGQFERTLIIADENSYVSYLEGCTAPQFDTNQLHAAIVELVALNNSVIKYSTVQNWYSGNSKGEGGIYNFVTKRGMCVGKNSKILWTQVETGSAITWKYPSCILIGENSIGEFSSIALTNNYQQADTGSKMIHIGQNTKSKIISKGISCGNSVNNYRGLVKMGPKAHRSKNYSQCDSLILSKNSKANTFPYIQVKNPYSKVEHEASTSKIGEEQIFYFLQRGISLEEAVGLMINGFCKEILNELPMEFAMEADRLLNLKLEGTIG
;
A
#
# COMPACT_ATOMS: atom_id res chain seq x y z
N MET A 1 36.06 -15.43 -29.62
CA MET A 1 34.91 -15.79 -28.76
C MET A 1 34.96 -14.86 -27.56
N ASN A 2 34.11 -13.84 -27.56
CA ASN A 2 34.40 -12.55 -26.92
C ASN A 2 33.96 -12.46 -25.46
N ASN A 3 34.94 -12.19 -24.58
CA ASN A 3 34.77 -11.74 -23.19
C ASN A 3 33.90 -10.47 -23.03
N ASN A 4 33.59 -9.73 -24.11
CA ASN A 4 32.74 -8.55 -24.07
C ASN A 4 31.23 -8.84 -23.88
N SER A 5 30.77 -10.07 -24.14
CA SER A 5 29.35 -10.43 -23.99
C SER A 5 28.91 -10.62 -22.53
N LYS A 6 29.81 -11.12 -21.66
CA LYS A 6 29.60 -11.19 -20.20
C LYS A 6 29.48 -9.80 -19.56
N SER A 7 30.30 -8.85 -20.01
CA SER A 7 30.30 -7.47 -19.50
C SER A 7 29.00 -6.69 -19.80
N TYR A 8 28.32 -6.97 -20.91
CA TYR A 8 27.07 -6.29 -21.29
C TYR A 8 25.85 -6.86 -20.53
N LEU A 9 25.82 -8.17 -20.30
CA LEU A 9 24.82 -8.82 -19.44
C LEU A 9 24.99 -8.42 -17.97
N ASP A 10 26.23 -8.38 -17.46
CA ASP A 10 26.48 -7.93 -16.08
C ASP A 10 26.12 -6.45 -15.85
N THR A 11 26.18 -5.60 -16.89
CA THR A 11 25.76 -4.19 -16.82
C THR A 11 24.24 -3.99 -17.00
N LEU A 12 23.54 -4.94 -17.63
CA LEU A 12 22.07 -4.98 -17.69
C LEU A 12 21.45 -5.54 -16.41
N ILE A 13 22.02 -6.63 -15.88
CA ILE A 13 21.58 -7.31 -14.65
C ILE A 13 21.87 -6.46 -13.41
N ASN A 14 23.00 -5.74 -13.38
CA ASN A 14 23.32 -4.75 -12.35
C ASN A 14 22.91 -3.33 -12.75
N LYS A 15 21.80 -3.15 -13.48
CA LYS A 15 21.26 -1.80 -13.62
C LYS A 15 20.91 -1.28 -12.21
N PRO A 16 21.56 -0.21 -11.74
CA PRO A 16 21.22 0.37 -10.44
C PRO A 16 19.74 0.71 -10.44
N TYR A 17 19.06 0.44 -9.33
CA TYR A 17 17.63 0.70 -9.20
C TYR A 17 17.33 2.12 -9.68
N LYS A 18 16.60 2.22 -10.82
CA LYS A 18 16.46 3.44 -11.63
C LYS A 18 15.94 4.63 -10.82
N TYR A 19 15.12 4.35 -9.81
CA TYR A 19 14.49 5.34 -8.94
C TYR A 19 15.27 5.58 -7.63
N GLY A 20 16.49 5.08 -7.52
CA GLY A 20 17.31 5.11 -6.30
C GLY A 20 17.88 6.47 -5.89
N PHE A 21 17.61 7.51 -6.66
CA PHE A 21 18.16 8.85 -6.43
C PHE A 21 17.53 9.55 -5.22
N TYR A 22 18.37 10.25 -4.45
CA TYR A 22 17.96 11.09 -3.32
C TYR A 22 18.11 12.58 -3.66
N THR A 23 17.28 13.41 -3.05
CA THR A 23 17.27 14.87 -3.23
C THR A 23 17.88 15.53 -1.99
N LYS A 24 18.88 16.40 -2.17
CA LYS A 24 19.63 17.02 -1.07
C LYS A 24 18.90 18.23 -0.48
N ILE A 25 17.88 17.97 0.35
CA ILE A 25 17.11 19.03 1.02
C ILE A 25 17.53 19.11 2.49
N LYS A 26 17.76 20.32 3.01
CA LYS A 26 18.01 20.53 4.45
C LYS A 26 16.72 20.29 5.23
N SER A 27 16.73 19.35 6.17
CA SER A 27 15.61 19.11 7.10
C SER A 27 15.79 19.86 8.43
N ALA A 28 14.68 20.27 9.05
CA ALA A 28 14.68 20.81 10.40
C ALA A 28 15.04 19.72 11.42
N TYR A 29 15.88 20.05 12.39
CA TYR A 29 16.27 19.11 13.45
C TYR A 29 15.06 18.66 14.29
N PHE A 30 15.01 17.36 14.57
CA PHE A 30 14.03 16.72 15.44
C PHE A 30 14.72 15.56 16.21
N PRO A 31 14.39 15.33 17.50
CA PRO A 31 15.02 14.27 18.29
C PRO A 31 14.64 12.87 17.77
N LYS A 32 15.59 11.93 17.87
CA LYS A 32 15.37 10.50 17.58
C LYS A 32 14.62 9.80 18.70
N GLY A 33 13.99 8.68 18.35
CA GLY A 33 13.24 7.84 19.27
C GLY A 33 11.82 8.33 19.51
N LEU A 34 11.04 7.53 20.25
CA LEU A 34 9.66 7.86 20.58
C LEU A 34 9.48 7.84 22.09
N ASN A 35 9.07 8.98 22.64
CA ASN A 35 8.66 9.09 24.03
C ASN A 35 7.52 10.10 24.16
N ALA A 36 6.89 10.16 25.35
CA ALA A 36 5.77 11.07 25.59
C ALA A 36 6.09 12.56 25.32
N LYS A 37 7.35 12.99 25.54
CA LYS A 37 7.78 14.37 25.24
C LYS A 37 7.82 14.62 23.73
N ILE A 38 8.34 13.66 22.97
CA ILE A 38 8.41 13.70 21.50
C ILE A 38 7.01 13.68 20.88
N VAL A 39 6.12 12.82 21.38
CA VAL A 39 4.70 12.79 20.93
C VAL A 39 4.02 14.15 21.12
N LYS A 40 4.20 14.78 22.29
CA LYS A 40 3.69 16.14 22.55
C LYS A 40 4.35 17.18 21.65
N LEU A 41 5.63 17.01 21.34
CA LEU A 41 6.38 17.91 20.45
C LEU A 41 5.86 17.82 19.00
N ILE A 42 5.57 16.62 18.49
CA ILE A 42 4.95 16.41 17.17
C ILE A 42 3.61 17.14 17.12
N SER A 43 2.72 16.85 18.07
CA SER A 43 1.41 17.51 18.16
C SER A 43 1.52 19.04 18.21
N LYS A 44 2.41 19.58 19.06
CA LYS A 44 2.64 21.02 19.19
C LYS A 44 3.14 21.64 17.88
N ARG A 45 4.09 21.00 17.18
CA ARG A 45 4.60 21.50 15.90
C ARG A 45 3.51 21.52 14.82
N LYS A 46 2.62 20.53 14.84
CA LYS A 46 1.50 20.39 13.90
C LYS A 46 0.26 21.22 14.28
N ARG A 47 0.28 21.90 15.44
CA ARG A 47 -0.84 22.69 15.98
C ARG A 47 -2.12 21.85 16.08
N GLU A 48 -1.97 20.63 16.58
CA GLU A 48 -3.09 19.69 16.74
C GLU A 48 -3.98 20.05 17.92
N THR A 49 -5.22 19.57 17.90
CA THR A 49 -6.16 19.75 19.00
C THR A 49 -5.77 18.92 20.23
N ASN A 50 -6.26 19.29 21.42
CA ASN A 50 -6.03 18.53 22.65
C ASN A 50 -6.52 17.07 22.51
N TYR A 51 -7.65 16.87 21.83
CA TYR A 51 -8.18 15.54 21.54
C TYR A 51 -7.16 14.64 20.82
N LEU A 52 -6.52 15.15 19.76
CA LEU A 52 -5.56 14.36 18.99
C LEU A 52 -4.26 14.13 19.77
N THR A 53 -3.86 15.10 20.59
CA THR A 53 -2.71 14.94 21.50
C THR A 53 -2.95 13.79 22.48
N GLU A 54 -4.14 13.71 23.07
CA GLU A 54 -4.53 12.61 23.95
C GLU A 54 -4.62 11.28 23.21
N PHE A 55 -5.16 11.27 21.98
CA PHE A 55 -5.21 10.09 21.13
C PHE A 55 -3.81 9.49 20.92
N ARG A 56 -2.83 10.34 20.56
CA ARG A 56 -1.43 9.92 20.37
C ARG A 56 -0.78 9.44 21.66
N LEU A 57 -1.01 10.13 22.77
CA LEU A 57 -0.46 9.73 24.07
C LEU A 57 -1.01 8.38 24.54
N LYS A 58 -2.32 8.15 24.37
CA LYS A 58 -2.95 6.85 24.68
C LYS A 58 -2.38 5.75 23.79
N ALA A 59 -2.17 6.02 22.51
CA ALA A 59 -1.53 5.07 21.59
C ALA A 59 -0.09 4.72 22.03
N TYR A 60 0.71 5.72 22.39
CA TYR A 60 2.07 5.51 22.91
C TYR A 60 2.07 4.69 24.20
N LEU A 61 1.18 4.98 25.15
CA LEU A 61 1.08 4.23 26.41
C LEU A 61 0.68 2.76 26.19
N LYS A 62 -0.17 2.48 25.21
CA LYS A 62 -0.48 1.09 24.82
C LYS A 62 0.71 0.42 24.16
N TRP A 63 1.39 1.13 23.26
CA TRP A 63 2.53 0.59 22.51
C TRP A 63 3.66 0.12 23.42
N ILE A 64 4.03 0.89 24.45
CA ILE A 64 5.09 0.51 25.40
C ILE A 64 4.75 -0.74 26.23
N GLN A 65 3.48 -1.12 26.32
CA GLN A 65 3.01 -2.33 27.02
C GLN A 65 2.92 -3.55 26.10
N MET A 66 3.08 -3.36 24.79
CA MET A 66 3.00 -4.42 23.79
C MET A 66 4.37 -5.01 23.48
N TYR A 67 4.38 -6.30 23.14
CA TYR A 67 5.55 -6.98 22.59
C TYR A 67 5.49 -6.96 21.06
N GLU A 68 6.65 -6.85 20.42
CA GLU A 68 6.75 -6.98 18.97
C GLU A 68 6.34 -8.42 18.56
N PRO A 69 5.41 -8.58 17.60
CA PRO A 69 4.92 -9.90 17.21
C PRO A 69 5.99 -10.72 16.47
N ASN A 70 6.14 -12.00 16.82
CA ASN A 70 7.13 -12.92 16.23
C ASN A 70 6.52 -14.17 15.57
N TRP A 71 5.22 -14.16 15.30
CA TRP A 71 4.48 -15.33 14.80
C TRP A 71 4.51 -15.47 13.27
N SER A 72 4.89 -14.42 12.53
CA SER A 72 4.94 -14.45 11.06
C SER A 72 6.14 -15.25 10.57
N ASN A 73 6.03 -15.79 9.35
CA ASN A 73 7.15 -16.50 8.71
C ASN A 73 8.11 -15.51 8.05
N LEU A 74 8.58 -14.54 8.83
CA LEU A 74 9.45 -13.44 8.40
C LEU A 74 10.69 -13.40 9.30
N SER A 75 11.86 -13.31 8.69
CA SER A 75 13.15 -13.20 9.40
C SER A 75 13.79 -11.86 9.10
N TYR A 76 14.00 -11.04 10.13
CA TYR A 76 14.59 -9.71 10.00
C TYR A 76 15.36 -9.26 11.22
N LYS A 77 16.29 -8.33 11.02
CA LYS A 77 17.04 -7.70 12.12
C LYS A 77 16.08 -6.86 12.95
N SER A 78 16.14 -7.02 14.27
CA SER A 78 15.37 -6.24 15.22
C SER A 78 15.50 -4.74 14.94
N ILE A 79 14.37 -4.04 14.92
CA ILE A 79 14.33 -2.62 14.63
C ILE A 79 14.67 -1.84 15.91
N ASN A 80 15.68 -0.96 15.85
CA ASN A 80 15.96 -0.06 16.96
C ASN A 80 15.04 1.17 16.91
N TYR A 81 13.87 1.07 17.54
CA TYR A 81 12.87 2.13 17.59
C TYR A 81 13.36 3.45 18.20
N ASN A 82 14.43 3.43 19.02
CA ASN A 82 15.01 4.64 19.61
C ASN A 82 15.91 5.41 18.64
N ASN A 83 16.35 4.79 17.54
CA ASN A 83 17.19 5.43 16.53
C ASN A 83 16.38 5.97 15.33
N ILE A 84 15.08 5.70 15.29
CA ILE A 84 14.20 6.19 14.22
C ILE A 84 13.92 7.69 14.41
N LEU A 85 13.99 8.45 13.33
CA LEU A 85 13.46 9.80 13.27
C LEU A 85 11.98 9.74 12.88
N TYR A 86 11.08 10.03 13.83
CA TYR A 86 9.62 9.90 13.62
C TYR A 86 8.97 11.10 12.94
N TYR A 87 9.68 12.22 12.86
CA TYR A 87 9.18 13.44 12.24
C TYR A 87 10.34 14.20 11.58
N SER A 88 10.20 14.50 10.29
CA SER A 88 11.15 15.30 9.53
C SER A 88 10.40 16.32 8.68
N ILE A 89 10.88 17.55 8.64
CA ILE A 89 10.29 18.61 7.81
C ILE A 89 11.41 19.26 6.99
N PRO A 90 11.24 19.46 5.67
CA PRO A 90 12.11 20.35 4.89
C PRO A 90 12.18 21.77 5.52
N GLN A 91 13.36 22.40 5.53
CA GLN A 91 13.53 23.75 6.11
C GLN A 91 12.80 24.85 5.33
N ASN A 92 12.51 24.65 4.05
CA ASN A 92 11.88 25.67 3.20
C ASN A 92 10.37 25.69 3.42
N LYS A 93 9.93 26.73 4.14
CA LYS A 93 8.64 26.83 4.84
C LYS A 93 7.64 27.76 4.16
N LYS A 94 7.68 27.93 2.84
CA LYS A 94 6.57 28.65 2.19
C LYS A 94 5.39 27.70 2.11
N LYS A 95 4.22 28.13 2.61
CA LYS A 95 2.95 27.48 2.27
C LYS A 95 2.82 27.59 0.75
N ILE A 96 3.21 26.55 0.05
CA ILE A 96 3.16 26.46 -1.41
C ILE A 96 1.68 26.57 -1.79
N LYS A 97 1.29 27.72 -2.35
CA LYS A 97 -0.09 27.96 -2.80
C LYS A 97 -0.30 27.54 -4.25
N SER A 98 0.78 27.41 -5.02
CA SER A 98 0.79 26.97 -6.42
C SER A 98 2.01 26.08 -6.70
N LEU A 99 1.92 25.25 -7.74
CA LEU A 99 3.02 24.37 -8.17
C LEU A 99 4.31 25.14 -8.50
N ASP A 100 4.21 26.42 -8.85
CA ASP A 100 5.35 27.30 -9.18
C ASP A 100 6.20 27.69 -7.96
N GLU A 101 5.68 27.52 -6.74
CA GLU A 101 6.40 27.81 -5.49
C GLU A 101 7.14 26.58 -4.92
N ILE A 102 7.00 25.42 -5.56
CA ILE A 102 7.68 24.17 -5.17
C ILE A 102 9.17 24.28 -5.48
N ASP A 103 10.02 23.74 -4.61
CA ASP A 103 11.45 23.65 -4.86
C ASP A 103 11.71 22.94 -6.21
N PRO A 104 12.44 23.57 -7.16
CA PRO A 104 12.70 22.99 -8.48
C PRO A 104 13.33 21.59 -8.41
N GLU A 105 14.06 21.28 -7.33
CA GLU A 105 14.59 19.93 -7.14
C GLU A 105 13.50 18.88 -6.89
N ILE A 106 12.42 19.23 -6.19
CA ILE A 106 11.27 18.35 -5.94
C ILE A 106 10.48 18.12 -7.24
N LEU A 107 10.26 19.16 -8.04
CA LEU A 107 9.60 19.04 -9.34
C LEU A 107 10.37 18.13 -10.30
N LYS A 108 11.69 18.37 -10.47
CA LYS A 108 12.59 17.49 -11.24
C LYS A 108 12.60 16.06 -10.74
N THR A 109 12.38 15.88 -9.44
CA THR A 109 12.36 14.57 -8.78
C THR A 109 11.11 13.79 -9.16
N PHE A 110 9.93 14.43 -9.26
CA PHE A 110 8.69 13.81 -9.76
C PHE A 110 8.72 13.60 -11.28
N GLU A 111 9.26 14.54 -12.07
CA GLU A 111 9.48 14.37 -13.51
C GLU A 111 10.35 13.13 -13.81
N LYS A 112 11.44 12.93 -13.06
CA LYS A 112 12.31 11.75 -13.17
C LYS A 112 11.61 10.44 -12.81
N LEU A 113 10.57 10.47 -11.99
CA LEU A 113 9.74 9.30 -11.70
C LEU A 113 8.78 8.99 -12.85
N GLY A 114 8.66 9.86 -13.86
CA GLY A 114 7.64 9.77 -14.90
C GLY A 114 6.28 10.36 -14.46
N ILE A 115 6.25 11.05 -13.32
CA ILE A 115 5.06 11.70 -12.77
C ILE A 115 5.19 13.19 -13.08
N SER A 116 4.90 13.57 -14.33
CA SER A 116 4.87 14.98 -14.70
C SER A 116 3.60 15.63 -14.16
N LEU A 117 3.75 16.48 -13.14
CA LEU A 117 2.64 17.19 -12.50
C LEU A 117 1.89 18.11 -13.49
N ASP A 118 2.56 18.55 -14.56
CA ASP A 118 1.95 19.37 -15.63
C ASP A 118 1.27 18.53 -16.72
N GLU A 119 1.73 17.31 -17.01
CA GLU A 119 0.98 16.37 -17.85
C GLU A 119 -0.25 15.83 -17.12
N GLN A 120 -0.18 15.64 -15.81
CA GLN A 120 -1.32 15.25 -14.98
C GLN A 120 -2.40 16.34 -14.88
N LYS A 121 -2.05 17.63 -15.00
CA LYS A 121 -3.06 18.69 -15.22
C LYS A 121 -3.79 18.56 -16.55
N ARG A 122 -3.13 17.98 -17.57
CA ARG A 122 -3.69 17.77 -18.92
C ARG A 122 -4.44 16.43 -19.04
N LEU A 123 -4.13 15.45 -18.21
CA LEU A 123 -4.90 14.21 -18.06
C LEU A 123 -6.19 14.55 -17.30
N ASN A 124 -7.28 14.75 -18.05
CA ASN A 124 -8.54 15.36 -17.60
C ASN A 124 -9.27 14.67 -16.42
N ASN A 125 -8.77 13.58 -15.82
CA ASN A 125 -9.57 12.70 -14.95
C ASN A 125 -8.94 12.25 -13.61
N VAL A 126 -7.74 12.72 -13.21
CA VAL A 126 -7.06 12.25 -11.98
C VAL A 126 -6.62 13.40 -11.08
N ALA A 127 -7.10 13.41 -9.83
CA ALA A 127 -6.64 14.34 -8.80
C ALA A 127 -5.46 13.77 -8.01
N VAL A 128 -4.34 14.48 -7.97
CA VAL A 128 -3.09 13.98 -7.38
C VAL A 128 -2.70 14.77 -6.14
N ASP A 129 -2.47 14.07 -5.03
CA ASP A 129 -1.84 14.57 -3.82
C ASP A 129 -0.40 14.03 -3.73
N ALA A 130 0.59 14.91 -3.84
CA ALA A 130 2.00 14.52 -3.82
C ALA A 130 2.57 14.70 -2.41
N VAL A 131 2.94 13.60 -1.76
CA VAL A 131 3.50 13.58 -0.40
C VAL A 131 4.99 13.27 -0.44
N PHE A 132 5.79 14.12 0.20
CA PHE A 132 7.24 13.98 0.30
C PHE A 132 7.68 13.97 1.76
N ASP A 133 8.37 12.90 2.17
CA ASP A 133 8.76 12.59 3.55
C ASP A 133 7.57 12.55 4.54
N SER A 134 7.14 13.71 5.04
CA SER A 134 6.10 13.82 6.08
C SER A 134 5.13 14.98 5.83
N ILE A 135 5.09 15.54 4.62
CA ILE A 135 4.23 16.68 4.26
C ILE A 135 3.68 16.52 2.83
N SER A 136 2.37 16.72 2.65
CA SER A 136 1.73 16.97 1.35
C SER A 136 2.17 18.31 0.74
N ILE A 137 2.70 18.26 -0.47
CA ILE A 137 3.30 19.40 -1.18
C ILE A 137 2.30 20.09 -2.10
N ALA A 138 1.42 19.34 -2.76
CA ALA A 138 0.43 19.89 -3.69
C ALA A 138 -0.76 18.95 -3.85
N THR A 139 -1.97 19.51 -3.87
CA THR A 139 -3.21 18.82 -4.24
C THR A 139 -3.80 19.50 -5.48
N THR A 140 -3.91 18.78 -6.60
CA THR A 140 -4.54 19.30 -7.82
C THR A 140 -6.07 19.20 -7.76
N PHE A 141 -6.78 19.97 -8.59
CA PHE A 141 -8.25 19.90 -8.76
C PHE A 141 -9.12 20.18 -7.51
N LYS A 142 -8.58 20.89 -6.51
CA LYS A 142 -9.30 21.23 -5.27
C LYS A 142 -10.61 22.00 -5.49
N LYS A 143 -10.69 22.85 -6.53
CA LYS A 143 -11.92 23.60 -6.87
C LYS A 143 -13.00 22.69 -7.43
N GLU A 144 -12.65 21.87 -8.42
CA GLU A 144 -13.58 20.96 -9.07
C GLU A 144 -14.11 19.90 -8.09
N LEU A 145 -13.28 19.37 -7.20
CA LEU A 145 -13.75 18.45 -6.15
C LEU A 145 -14.68 19.15 -5.14
N ALA A 146 -14.40 20.42 -4.82
CA ALA A 146 -15.24 21.21 -3.92
C ALA A 146 -16.63 21.52 -4.51
N ASP A 147 -16.75 21.67 -5.84
CA ASP A 147 -18.05 21.86 -6.51
C ASP A 147 -18.99 20.65 -6.33
N TYR A 148 -18.42 19.45 -6.18
CA TYR A 148 -19.15 18.22 -5.85
C TYR A 148 -19.20 17.94 -4.33
N GLY A 149 -18.68 18.85 -3.50
CA GLY A 149 -18.60 18.68 -2.04
C GLY A 149 -17.64 17.59 -1.57
N VAL A 150 -16.80 17.05 -2.46
CA VAL A 150 -15.78 16.05 -2.12
C VAL A 150 -14.63 16.75 -1.39
N ILE A 151 -14.28 16.23 -0.23
CA ILE A 151 -13.13 16.72 0.54
C ILE A 151 -11.97 15.78 0.25
N PHE A 152 -10.93 16.28 -0.40
CA PHE A 152 -9.66 15.59 -0.59
C PHE A 152 -8.52 16.51 -0.15
N CYS A 153 -7.84 16.15 0.93
CA CYS A 153 -6.70 16.90 1.46
C CYS A 153 -5.83 16.00 2.34
N SER A 154 -4.72 16.55 2.85
CA SER A 154 -3.91 15.84 3.84
C SER A 154 -4.67 15.65 5.15
N ILE A 155 -4.37 14.58 5.87
CA ILE A 155 -4.94 14.32 7.20
C ILE A 155 -4.63 15.47 8.16
N SER A 156 -3.46 16.11 8.01
CA SER A 156 -3.03 17.26 8.79
C SER A 156 -3.93 18.48 8.56
N GLU A 157 -4.35 18.75 7.32
CA GLU A 157 -5.35 19.78 7.01
C GLU A 157 -6.73 19.40 7.57
N ALA A 158 -7.15 18.14 7.39
CA ALA A 158 -8.45 17.67 7.83
C ALA A 158 -8.64 17.77 9.35
N ILE A 159 -7.58 17.56 10.14
CA ILE A 159 -7.60 17.75 11.60
C ILE A 159 -7.94 19.19 11.99
N GLN A 160 -7.50 20.17 11.21
CA GLN A 160 -7.74 21.59 11.50
C GLN A 160 -9.08 22.07 10.93
N LEU A 161 -9.42 21.67 9.71
CA LEU A 161 -10.60 22.15 8.99
C LEU A 161 -11.88 21.37 9.32
N TYR A 162 -11.77 20.06 9.59
CA TYR A 162 -12.89 19.15 9.79
C TYR A 162 -12.78 18.32 11.09
N PRO A 163 -12.55 18.96 12.25
CA PRO A 163 -12.30 18.25 13.51
C PRO A 163 -13.44 17.31 13.93
N ASN A 164 -14.69 17.63 13.57
CA ASN A 164 -15.86 16.81 13.88
C ASN A 164 -15.84 15.47 13.13
N LEU A 165 -15.47 15.48 11.84
CA LEU A 165 -15.36 14.26 11.04
C LEU A 165 -14.19 13.40 11.53
N ILE A 166 -13.05 14.02 11.80
CA ILE A 166 -11.88 13.34 12.35
C ILE A 166 -12.21 12.68 13.70
N LYS A 167 -12.85 13.41 14.63
CA LYS A 167 -13.24 12.86 15.93
C LYS A 167 -14.20 11.68 15.81
N LYS A 168 -15.09 11.69 14.81
CA LYS A 168 -16.07 10.62 14.58
C LYS A 168 -15.45 9.35 14.02
N TYR A 169 -14.51 9.47 13.07
CA TYR A 169 -14.06 8.32 12.28
C TYR A 169 -12.60 7.89 12.52
N LEU A 170 -11.72 8.77 12.98
CA LEU A 170 -10.31 8.42 13.21
C LEU A 170 -10.18 7.34 14.29
N GLY A 171 -9.58 6.20 13.94
CA GLY A 171 -9.43 5.06 14.84
C GLY A 171 -10.72 4.26 15.08
N SER A 172 -11.78 4.53 14.33
CA SER A 172 -13.04 3.76 14.41
C SER A 172 -12.91 2.38 13.78
N VAL A 173 -12.03 2.23 12.78
CA VAL A 173 -11.81 0.97 12.06
C VAL A 173 -10.52 0.30 12.53
N VAL A 174 -9.45 1.09 12.71
CA VAL A 174 -8.17 0.63 13.25
C VAL A 174 -7.87 1.38 14.56
N PRO A 175 -8.30 0.84 15.71
CA PRO A 175 -8.09 1.48 17.00
C PRO A 175 -6.60 1.59 17.38
N ILE A 176 -6.29 2.51 18.30
CA ILE A 176 -4.94 2.78 18.84
C ILE A 176 -4.22 1.60 19.54
N GLY A 177 -4.86 0.43 19.61
CA GLY A 177 -4.34 -0.76 20.27
C GLY A 177 -4.63 -2.03 19.47
N ASP A 178 -4.88 -1.90 18.18
CA ASP A 178 -5.24 -3.03 17.31
C ASP A 178 -4.09 -4.04 17.21
N ASN A 179 -2.88 -3.54 17.04
CA ASN A 179 -1.63 -4.30 17.02
C ASN A 179 -0.42 -3.38 17.32
N PHE A 180 0.77 -3.98 17.45
CA PHE A 180 2.01 -3.28 17.79
C PHE A 180 2.31 -2.10 16.84
N TYR A 181 2.36 -2.34 15.53
CA TYR A 181 2.65 -1.29 14.54
C TYR A 181 1.54 -0.26 14.40
N SER A 182 0.28 -0.67 14.64
CA SER A 182 -0.83 0.27 14.60
C SER A 182 -0.77 1.29 15.76
N SER A 183 -0.37 0.84 16.95
CA SER A 183 -0.19 1.69 18.13
C SER A 183 0.98 2.65 17.93
N LEU A 184 2.07 2.16 17.34
CA LEU A 184 3.23 2.97 16.94
C LEU A 184 2.84 4.06 15.94
N ASN A 185 2.15 3.70 14.86
CA ASN A 185 1.66 4.66 13.87
C ASN A 185 0.69 5.66 14.53
N SER A 186 -0.30 5.21 15.31
CA SER A 186 -1.24 6.13 15.99
C SER A 186 -0.55 7.14 16.92
N ALA A 187 0.60 6.80 17.49
CA ALA A 187 1.40 7.75 18.28
C ALA A 187 2.18 8.73 17.39
N ALA A 188 2.78 8.24 16.30
CA ALA A 188 3.82 8.94 15.55
C ALA A 188 3.43 9.45 14.14
N PHE A 189 2.23 9.13 13.64
CA PHE A 189 1.86 9.45 12.25
C PHE A 189 1.99 10.94 11.96
N SER A 190 2.69 11.26 10.88
CA SER A 190 3.09 12.63 10.57
C SER A 190 2.26 13.24 9.46
N ASP A 191 1.82 12.43 8.50
CA ASP A 191 0.86 12.88 7.47
C ASP A 191 0.06 11.70 6.92
N GLY A 192 -0.57 11.87 5.78
CA GLY A 192 -1.44 10.90 5.12
C GLY A 192 -2.60 11.62 4.44
N SER A 193 -3.56 10.86 3.92
CA SER A 193 -4.66 11.45 3.13
C SER A 193 -6.00 11.34 3.83
N PHE A 194 -6.84 12.36 3.67
CA PHE A 194 -8.22 12.37 4.11
C PHE A 194 -9.14 12.56 2.91
N CYS A 195 -10.07 11.62 2.74
CA CYS A 195 -11.11 11.70 1.72
C CYS A 195 -12.48 11.58 2.38
N TYR A 196 -13.38 12.52 2.10
CA TYR A 196 -14.79 12.42 2.47
C TYR A 196 -15.65 12.67 1.23
N ILE A 197 -16.54 11.72 0.93
CA ILE A 197 -17.45 11.79 -0.20
C ILE A 197 -18.86 11.94 0.35
N PRO A 198 -19.53 13.07 0.06
CA PRO A 198 -20.84 13.36 0.62
C PRO A 198 -21.92 12.46 0.02
N LYS A 199 -23.12 12.54 0.60
CA LYS A 199 -24.27 11.75 0.18
C LYS A 199 -24.60 11.98 -1.29
N ASN A 200 -25.10 10.95 -1.95
CA ASN A 200 -25.58 10.97 -3.34
C ASN A 200 -24.53 11.48 -4.35
N THR A 201 -23.24 11.31 -4.04
CA THR A 201 -22.16 11.87 -4.82
C THR A 201 -21.26 10.78 -5.36
N LYS A 202 -21.13 10.73 -6.68
CA LYS A 202 -20.08 9.96 -7.36
C LYS A 202 -18.91 10.89 -7.61
N CYS A 203 -17.74 10.56 -7.05
CA CYS A 203 -16.53 11.34 -7.27
C CYS A 203 -16.26 11.44 -8.79
N PRO A 204 -16.13 12.66 -9.34
CA PRO A 204 -15.99 12.86 -10.79
C PRO A 204 -14.62 12.43 -11.31
N LEU A 205 -13.62 12.43 -10.44
CA LEU A 205 -12.23 12.12 -10.73
C LEU A 205 -11.77 10.91 -9.91
N GLU A 206 -10.78 10.20 -10.44
CA GLU A 206 -10.02 9.22 -9.67
C GLU A 206 -9.07 9.98 -8.72
N LEU A 207 -9.09 9.65 -7.43
CA LEU A 207 -8.20 10.26 -6.45
C LEU A 207 -6.90 9.47 -6.40
N SER A 208 -5.76 10.14 -6.41
CA SER A 208 -4.45 9.48 -6.34
C SER A 208 -3.56 10.19 -5.34
N THR A 209 -2.84 9.43 -4.53
CA THR A 209 -1.78 9.96 -3.66
C THR A 209 -0.48 9.24 -3.98
N TYR A 210 0.58 10.02 -4.20
CA TYR A 210 1.92 9.49 -4.43
C TYR A 210 2.81 9.81 -3.23
N PHE A 211 3.35 8.76 -2.62
CA PHE A 211 4.27 8.85 -1.50
C PHE A 211 5.71 8.62 -1.95
N ARG A 212 6.59 9.55 -1.59
CA ARG A 212 8.04 9.42 -1.77
C ARG A 212 8.80 9.63 -0.47
N ILE A 213 9.63 8.65 -0.13
CA ILE A 213 10.62 8.76 0.97
C ILE A 213 11.85 9.47 0.43
N ASN A 214 12.51 10.34 1.19
CA ASN A 214 13.78 10.95 0.78
C ASN A 214 14.81 11.03 1.91
N ASN A 215 14.39 11.07 3.17
CA ASN A 215 15.32 11.07 4.29
C ASN A 215 15.74 9.64 4.68
N LYS A 216 17.06 9.38 4.71
CA LYS A 216 17.67 8.06 5.01
C LYS A 216 17.32 7.55 6.41
N GLU A 217 17.13 8.44 7.38
CA GLU A 217 16.96 8.11 8.81
C GLU A 217 15.51 8.17 9.31
N SER A 218 14.57 8.64 8.48
CA SER A 218 13.17 8.75 8.88
C SER A 218 12.39 7.47 8.67
N GLY A 219 11.58 7.09 9.67
CA GLY A 219 10.50 6.13 9.48
C GLY A 219 9.30 6.83 8.87
N GLN A 220 8.60 6.18 7.94
CA GLN A 220 7.37 6.72 7.36
C GLN A 220 6.16 6.17 8.11
N PHE A 221 5.44 7.08 8.75
CA PHE A 221 4.20 6.78 9.47
C PHE A 221 3.10 7.65 8.89
N GLU A 222 2.28 7.02 8.05
CA GLU A 222 1.16 7.69 7.39
C GLU A 222 -0.17 7.10 7.81
N ARG A 223 -1.21 7.93 7.76
CA ARG A 223 -2.57 7.49 8.05
C ARG A 223 -3.55 8.05 7.04
N THR A 224 -4.17 7.13 6.30
CA THR A 224 -5.19 7.45 5.30
C THR A 224 -6.57 7.11 5.84
N LEU A 225 -7.50 8.06 5.74
CA LEU A 225 -8.89 7.90 6.18
C LEU A 225 -9.82 8.28 5.03
N ILE A 226 -10.61 7.32 4.55
CA ILE A 226 -11.55 7.50 3.45
C ILE A 226 -12.95 7.14 3.94
N ILE A 227 -13.88 8.09 3.79
CA ILE A 227 -15.27 7.94 4.22
C ILE A 227 -16.16 8.17 3.00
N ALA A 228 -16.93 7.14 2.64
CA ALA A 228 -17.94 7.20 1.60
C ALA A 228 -19.33 7.21 2.25
N ASP A 229 -20.03 8.34 2.17
CA ASP A 229 -21.38 8.51 2.73
C ASP A 229 -22.45 7.81 1.87
N GLU A 230 -23.71 7.94 2.22
CA GLU A 230 -24.81 7.21 1.58
C GLU A 230 -24.91 7.49 0.07
N ASN A 231 -25.11 6.44 -0.73
CA ASN A 231 -25.19 6.50 -2.19
C ASN A 231 -23.98 7.20 -2.83
N SER A 232 -22.78 6.98 -2.30
CA SER A 232 -21.55 7.61 -2.81
C SER A 232 -20.59 6.62 -3.49
N TYR A 233 -19.72 7.15 -4.34
CA TYR A 233 -18.69 6.35 -5.02
C TYR A 233 -17.36 7.09 -5.04
N VAL A 234 -16.29 6.38 -4.72
CA VAL A 234 -14.91 6.85 -4.90
C VAL A 234 -14.03 5.73 -5.40
N SER A 235 -13.05 6.11 -6.21
CA SER A 235 -11.92 5.28 -6.53
C SER A 235 -10.65 6.04 -6.19
N TYR A 236 -9.84 5.41 -5.33
CA TYR A 236 -8.65 5.98 -4.72
C TYR A 236 -7.45 5.11 -5.04
N LEU A 237 -6.35 5.74 -5.43
CA LEU A 237 -5.11 5.12 -5.85
C LEU A 237 -3.96 5.59 -4.96
N GLU A 238 -3.16 4.64 -4.50
CA GLU A 238 -1.99 4.88 -3.68
C GLU A 238 -0.75 4.38 -4.42
N GLY A 239 0.10 5.31 -4.84
CA GLY A 239 1.41 5.02 -5.42
C GLY A 239 2.52 5.22 -4.39
N CYS A 240 3.44 4.27 -4.26
CA CYS A 240 4.62 4.44 -3.40
C CYS A 240 5.91 4.10 -4.15
N THR A 241 6.88 5.02 -4.10
CA THR A 241 8.25 4.80 -4.60
C THR A 241 9.27 5.26 -3.57
N ALA A 242 10.39 4.53 -3.42
CA ALA A 242 11.50 4.92 -2.54
C ALA A 242 12.80 5.15 -3.29
N PRO A 243 13.76 5.90 -2.69
CA PRO A 243 15.16 5.94 -3.07
C PRO A 243 15.91 4.69 -2.62
N GLN A 244 17.15 4.55 -3.08
CA GLN A 244 18.05 3.46 -2.71
C GLN A 244 18.83 3.88 -1.46
N PHE A 245 18.65 3.13 -0.37
CA PHE A 245 19.41 3.31 0.86
C PHE A 245 19.98 1.98 1.36
N ASP A 246 21.19 2.04 1.91
CA ASP A 246 21.88 0.86 2.48
C ASP A 246 21.31 0.45 3.85
N THR A 247 20.58 1.35 4.52
CA THR A 247 19.96 1.11 5.83
C THR A 247 18.50 0.71 5.67
N ASN A 248 18.04 -0.24 6.47
CA ASN A 248 16.63 -0.63 6.48
C ASN A 248 15.75 0.52 6.99
N GLN A 249 14.68 0.81 6.25
CA GLN A 249 13.69 1.82 6.61
C GLN A 249 12.37 1.16 6.96
N LEU A 250 11.69 1.67 7.99
CA LEU A 250 10.37 1.21 8.39
C LEU A 250 9.31 2.11 7.75
N HIS A 251 8.46 1.50 6.94
CA HIS A 251 7.21 2.06 6.46
C HIS A 251 6.06 1.37 7.21
N ALA A 252 5.39 2.12 8.08
CA ALA A 252 4.26 1.62 8.85
C ALA A 252 3.04 2.52 8.63
N ALA A 253 2.20 2.14 7.68
CA ALA A 253 0.99 2.87 7.31
C ALA A 253 -0.27 2.28 7.97
N ILE A 254 -1.28 3.15 8.14
CA ILE A 254 -2.64 2.74 8.49
C ILE A 254 -3.61 3.30 7.45
N VAL A 255 -4.50 2.44 6.95
CA VAL A 255 -5.59 2.85 6.06
C VAL A 255 -6.91 2.43 6.67
N GLU A 256 -7.80 3.40 6.87
CA GLU A 256 -9.15 3.20 7.37
C GLU A 256 -10.16 3.58 6.27
N LEU A 257 -10.98 2.62 5.85
CA LEU A 257 -12.09 2.88 4.92
C LEU A 257 -13.42 2.68 5.64
N VAL A 258 -14.34 3.63 5.50
CA VAL A 258 -15.70 3.55 6.05
C VAL A 258 -16.71 3.70 4.91
N ALA A 259 -17.46 2.64 4.63
CA ALA A 259 -18.48 2.62 3.59
C ALA A 259 -19.89 2.58 4.22
N LEU A 260 -20.67 3.64 4.01
CA LEU A 260 -22.08 3.77 4.44
C LEU A 260 -23.05 3.21 3.38
N ASN A 261 -24.36 3.44 3.53
CA ASN A 261 -25.40 2.75 2.76
C ASN A 261 -25.23 2.96 1.24
N ASN A 262 -25.30 1.90 0.44
CA ASN A 262 -25.14 1.91 -1.02
C ASN A 262 -23.86 2.63 -1.50
N SER A 263 -22.83 2.72 -0.66
CA SER A 263 -21.56 3.36 -1.03
C SER A 263 -20.56 2.36 -1.60
N VAL A 264 -19.67 2.84 -2.47
CA VAL A 264 -18.63 2.03 -3.09
C VAL A 264 -17.27 2.72 -2.94
N ILE A 265 -16.31 2.01 -2.36
CA ILE A 265 -14.91 2.45 -2.30
C ILE A 265 -14.07 1.45 -3.09
N LYS A 266 -13.46 1.92 -4.18
CA LYS A 266 -12.34 1.22 -4.82
C LYS A 266 -11.04 1.79 -4.27
N TYR A 267 -10.18 0.91 -3.78
CA TYR A 267 -8.90 1.29 -3.24
C TYR A 267 -7.81 0.46 -3.92
N SER A 268 -6.98 1.14 -4.70
CA SER A 268 -5.92 0.54 -5.50
C SER A 268 -4.56 0.94 -4.96
N THR A 269 -3.59 0.03 -4.96
CA THR A 269 -2.23 0.32 -4.50
C THR A 269 -1.20 -0.25 -5.48
N VAL A 270 -0.29 0.59 -5.97
CA VAL A 270 0.86 0.17 -6.78
C VAL A 270 2.12 0.59 -6.04
N GLN A 271 2.87 -0.38 -5.54
CA GLN A 271 4.08 -0.12 -4.74
C GLN A 271 5.31 -0.69 -5.43
N ASN A 272 6.32 0.15 -5.62
CA ASN A 272 7.65 -0.25 -6.07
C ASN A 272 8.73 0.32 -5.13
N TRP A 273 9.13 -0.49 -4.16
CA TRP A 273 10.13 -0.12 -3.17
C TRP A 273 11.55 -0.58 -3.57
N TYR A 274 12.55 -0.12 -2.83
CA TYR A 274 13.91 -0.66 -2.91
C TYR A 274 14.02 -1.94 -2.04
N SER A 275 14.40 -3.05 -2.68
CA SER A 275 14.36 -4.40 -2.10
C SER A 275 15.59 -4.77 -1.29
N GLY A 276 16.56 -3.87 -1.20
CA GLY A 276 17.92 -4.19 -0.76
C GLY A 276 18.80 -4.66 -1.90
N ASN A 277 20.09 -4.82 -1.61
CA ASN A 277 21.07 -5.31 -2.58
C ASN A 277 20.90 -6.82 -2.86
N SER A 278 21.70 -7.36 -3.79
CA SER A 278 21.69 -8.78 -4.17
C SER A 278 22.05 -9.74 -3.02
N LYS A 279 22.58 -9.24 -1.88
CA LYS A 279 22.87 -10.00 -0.66
C LYS A 279 21.76 -9.88 0.41
N GLY A 280 20.68 -9.16 0.12
CA GLY A 280 19.57 -8.94 1.06
C GLY A 280 19.85 -7.87 2.12
N GLU A 281 20.84 -6.99 1.91
CA GLU A 281 21.15 -5.89 2.82
C GLU A 281 20.42 -4.61 2.40
N GLY A 282 19.88 -3.89 3.39
CA GLY A 282 19.08 -2.69 3.17
C GLY A 282 17.66 -3.01 2.70
N GLY A 283 16.99 -2.02 2.14
CA GLY A 283 15.62 -2.13 1.67
C GLY A 283 14.55 -1.89 2.75
N ILE A 284 13.29 -1.85 2.31
CA ILE A 284 12.19 -1.34 3.13
C ILE A 284 11.44 -2.48 3.83
N TYR A 285 11.14 -2.26 5.12
CA TYR A 285 10.19 -3.04 5.90
C TYR A 285 8.81 -2.37 5.82
N ASN A 286 7.86 -3.07 5.22
CA ASN A 286 6.54 -2.57 4.88
C ASN A 286 5.48 -3.24 5.75
N PHE A 287 5.19 -2.63 6.91
CA PHE A 287 4.34 -3.18 7.97
C PHE A 287 3.05 -2.36 8.07
N VAL A 288 2.03 -2.74 7.30
CA VAL A 288 0.83 -1.89 7.10
C VAL A 288 -0.42 -2.56 7.62
N THR A 289 -1.26 -1.77 8.29
CA THR A 289 -2.61 -2.18 8.69
C THR A 289 -3.64 -1.44 7.85
N LYS A 290 -4.17 -2.10 6.81
CA LYS A 290 -5.31 -1.59 6.02
C LYS A 290 -6.59 -2.30 6.43
N ARG A 291 -7.65 -1.56 6.71
CA ARG A 291 -8.95 -2.15 7.04
C ARG A 291 -10.10 -1.26 6.57
N GLY A 292 -11.06 -1.90 5.94
CA GLY A 292 -12.31 -1.32 5.51
C GLY A 292 -13.47 -1.87 6.31
N MET A 293 -14.43 -1.00 6.61
CA MET A 293 -15.66 -1.35 7.32
C MET A 293 -16.86 -0.98 6.47
N CYS A 294 -17.54 -2.02 5.98
CA CYS A 294 -18.81 -1.94 5.28
C CYS A 294 -19.93 -1.89 6.32
N VAL A 295 -20.18 -0.69 6.86
CA VAL A 295 -21.21 -0.47 7.89
C VAL A 295 -22.60 -0.44 7.27
N GLY A 296 -22.73 0.20 6.11
CA GLY A 296 -24.02 0.43 5.48
C GLY A 296 -24.57 -0.76 4.71
N LYS A 297 -25.89 -0.81 4.56
CA LYS A 297 -26.57 -1.77 3.68
C LYS A 297 -26.11 -1.60 2.23
N ASN A 298 -25.87 -2.68 1.52
CA ASN A 298 -25.34 -2.72 0.15
C ASN A 298 -24.02 -1.94 -0.05
N SER A 299 -23.21 -1.75 1.00
CA SER A 299 -21.90 -1.11 0.89
C SER A 299 -20.88 -2.05 0.25
N LYS A 300 -19.96 -1.50 -0.55
CA LYS A 300 -18.94 -2.27 -1.26
C LYS A 300 -17.55 -1.67 -1.05
N ILE A 301 -16.57 -2.51 -0.72
CA ILE A 301 -15.15 -2.14 -0.67
C ILE A 301 -14.37 -3.11 -1.56
N LEU A 302 -13.58 -2.57 -2.48
CA LEU A 302 -12.71 -3.32 -3.38
C LEU A 302 -11.26 -2.91 -3.10
N TRP A 303 -10.43 -3.90 -2.76
CA TRP A 303 -8.99 -3.72 -2.62
C TRP A 303 -8.31 -4.32 -3.84
N THR A 304 -7.50 -3.52 -4.53
CA THR A 304 -6.66 -3.98 -5.63
C THR A 304 -5.21 -3.60 -5.33
N GLN A 305 -4.28 -4.54 -5.35
CA GLN A 305 -2.89 -4.25 -5.03
C GLN A 305 -1.90 -4.96 -5.94
N VAL A 306 -0.84 -4.22 -6.30
CA VAL A 306 0.35 -4.72 -6.97
C VAL A 306 1.54 -4.35 -6.11
N GLU A 307 2.15 -5.37 -5.52
CA GLU A 307 3.21 -5.20 -4.54
C GLU A 307 4.53 -5.74 -5.08
N THR A 308 5.52 -4.85 -5.19
CA THR A 308 6.90 -5.22 -5.50
C THR A 308 7.90 -4.36 -4.74
N GLY A 309 9.11 -4.91 -4.58
CA GLY A 309 10.28 -4.13 -4.17
C GLY A 309 10.51 -3.91 -2.67
N SER A 310 9.67 -4.36 -1.73
CA SER A 310 10.03 -4.29 -0.30
C SER A 310 10.99 -5.41 0.07
N ALA A 311 11.95 -5.18 0.96
CA ALA A 311 12.75 -6.28 1.52
C ALA A 311 11.85 -7.24 2.30
N ILE A 312 10.93 -6.66 3.08
CA ILE A 312 9.95 -7.40 3.87
C ILE A 312 8.59 -6.75 3.76
N THR A 313 7.58 -7.58 3.49
CA THR A 313 6.20 -7.14 3.43
C THR A 313 5.36 -7.89 4.44
N TRP A 314 4.64 -7.16 5.29
CA TRP A 314 3.70 -7.74 6.26
C TRP A 314 2.37 -7.00 6.24
N LYS A 315 1.38 -7.54 5.53
CA LYS A 315 0.13 -6.83 5.23
C LYS A 315 -1.07 -7.74 5.10
N TYR A 316 -2.18 -7.35 5.72
CA TYR A 316 -3.46 -8.05 5.61
C TYR A 316 -4.65 -7.10 5.42
N PRO A 317 -4.84 -6.50 4.23
CA PRO A 317 -6.04 -5.71 3.96
C PRO A 317 -7.32 -6.48 4.29
N SER A 318 -8.15 -5.86 5.11
CA SER A 318 -9.29 -6.52 5.73
C SER A 318 -10.60 -5.82 5.40
N CYS A 319 -11.68 -6.58 5.21
CA CYS A 319 -13.04 -6.04 5.13
C CYS A 319 -13.90 -6.59 6.26
N ILE A 320 -14.51 -5.71 7.04
CA ILE A 320 -15.55 -6.05 8.01
C ILE A 320 -16.90 -5.76 7.36
N LEU A 321 -17.65 -6.83 7.05
CA LEU A 321 -18.93 -6.81 6.35
C LEU A 321 -20.07 -6.84 7.37
N ILE A 322 -20.46 -5.65 7.85
CA ILE A 322 -21.50 -5.49 8.89
C ILE A 322 -22.88 -5.30 8.26
N GLY A 323 -22.96 -4.43 7.25
CA GLY A 323 -24.22 -4.13 6.57
C GLY A 323 -24.79 -5.34 5.82
N GLU A 324 -26.11 -5.43 5.77
CA GLU A 324 -26.80 -6.41 4.95
C GLU A 324 -26.41 -6.24 3.46
N ASN A 325 -26.21 -7.34 2.75
CA ASN A 325 -25.77 -7.37 1.35
C ASN A 325 -24.44 -6.63 1.08
N SER A 326 -23.62 -6.38 2.11
CA SER A 326 -22.31 -5.75 1.89
C SER A 326 -21.34 -6.70 1.18
N ILE A 327 -20.44 -6.11 0.39
CA ILE A 327 -19.53 -6.82 -0.50
C ILE A 327 -18.07 -6.39 -0.22
N GLY A 328 -17.19 -7.36 -0.06
CA GLY A 328 -15.75 -7.13 0.08
C GLY A 328 -14.96 -7.89 -0.99
N GLU A 329 -14.19 -7.18 -1.80
CA GLU A 329 -13.35 -7.81 -2.83
C GLU A 329 -11.88 -7.49 -2.55
N PHE A 330 -11.02 -8.47 -2.78
CA PHE A 330 -9.57 -8.32 -2.63
C PHE A 330 -8.87 -9.01 -3.79
N SER A 331 -8.08 -8.25 -4.52
CA SER A 331 -7.29 -8.68 -5.67
C SER A 331 -5.85 -8.26 -5.46
N SER A 332 -4.92 -9.21 -5.44
CA SER A 332 -3.52 -8.95 -5.11
C SER A 332 -2.54 -9.66 -6.04
N ILE A 333 -1.58 -8.92 -6.58
CA ILE A 333 -0.35 -9.44 -7.19
C ILE A 333 0.81 -9.16 -6.25
N ALA A 334 1.55 -10.19 -5.85
CA ALA A 334 2.74 -10.06 -5.02
C ALA A 334 3.94 -10.70 -5.73
N LEU A 335 4.92 -9.89 -6.13
CA LEU A 335 6.17 -10.35 -6.74
C LEU A 335 7.31 -10.25 -5.73
N THR A 336 8.01 -11.37 -5.53
CA THR A 336 9.17 -11.48 -4.65
C THR A 336 10.36 -12.04 -5.41
N ASN A 337 11.53 -11.46 -5.17
CA ASN A 337 12.77 -11.81 -5.84
C ASN A 337 13.97 -11.72 -4.86
N ASN A 338 15.12 -12.29 -5.25
CA ASN A 338 16.35 -12.31 -4.45
C ASN A 338 16.10 -12.85 -3.04
N TYR A 339 16.29 -12.04 -2.00
CA TYR A 339 16.07 -12.42 -0.60
C TYR A 339 14.84 -11.73 0.02
N GLN A 340 13.93 -11.23 -0.82
CA GLN A 340 12.69 -10.61 -0.34
C GLN A 340 11.81 -11.64 0.36
N GLN A 341 11.10 -11.17 1.38
CA GLN A 341 10.14 -11.97 2.14
C GLN A 341 8.78 -11.25 2.18
N ALA A 342 7.71 -11.97 1.87
CA ALA A 342 6.35 -11.46 1.95
C ALA A 342 5.50 -12.38 2.82
N ASP A 343 4.79 -11.84 3.81
CA ASP A 343 3.65 -12.48 4.46
C ASP A 343 2.45 -11.54 4.25
N THR A 344 1.72 -11.82 3.17
CA THR A 344 0.63 -10.99 2.65
C THR A 344 -0.66 -11.76 2.60
N GLY A 345 -1.80 -11.09 2.60
CA GLY A 345 -3.07 -11.73 2.30
C GLY A 345 -4.24 -10.85 2.69
N SER A 346 -5.37 -11.45 3.04
CA SER A 346 -6.59 -10.69 3.31
C SER A 346 -7.42 -11.27 4.46
N LYS A 347 -8.23 -10.44 5.12
CA LYS A 347 -9.20 -10.90 6.11
C LYS A 347 -10.61 -10.43 5.76
N MET A 348 -11.48 -11.38 5.42
CA MET A 348 -12.90 -11.13 5.16
C MET A 348 -13.72 -11.58 6.37
N ILE A 349 -14.32 -10.62 7.07
CA ILE A 349 -15.10 -10.86 8.29
C ILE A 349 -16.57 -10.57 8.00
N HIS A 350 -17.36 -11.63 7.86
CA HIS A 350 -18.79 -11.57 7.59
C HIS A 350 -19.58 -11.53 8.89
N ILE A 351 -20.36 -10.45 9.07
CA ILE A 351 -21.22 -10.25 10.25
C ILE A 351 -22.67 -10.10 9.80
N GLY A 352 -22.93 -9.25 8.80
CA GLY A 352 -24.25 -9.01 8.22
C GLY A 352 -24.78 -10.18 7.38
N GLN A 353 -26.08 -10.19 7.16
CA GLN A 353 -26.75 -11.17 6.29
C GLN A 353 -26.46 -10.92 4.82
N ASN A 354 -26.51 -11.99 4.01
CA ASN A 354 -26.33 -11.96 2.55
C ASN A 354 -25.02 -11.31 2.09
N THR A 355 -24.00 -11.27 2.95
CA THR A 355 -22.72 -10.62 2.65
C THR A 355 -21.89 -11.48 1.70
N LYS A 356 -21.17 -10.84 0.78
CA LYS A 356 -20.36 -11.54 -0.24
C LYS A 356 -18.91 -11.12 -0.15
N SER A 357 -17.99 -12.05 -0.35
CA SER A 357 -16.60 -11.71 -0.56
C SER A 357 -15.94 -12.52 -1.66
N LYS A 358 -15.02 -11.86 -2.39
CA LYS A 358 -14.16 -12.48 -3.41
C LYS A 358 -12.71 -12.18 -3.05
N ILE A 359 -11.86 -13.19 -3.01
CA ILE A 359 -10.42 -13.04 -2.76
C ILE A 359 -9.69 -13.67 -3.95
N ILE A 360 -8.86 -12.90 -4.63
CA ILE A 360 -7.96 -13.38 -5.68
C ILE A 360 -6.55 -12.96 -5.29
N SER A 361 -5.67 -13.93 -5.13
CA SER A 361 -4.25 -13.68 -4.87
C SER A 361 -3.41 -14.41 -5.89
N LYS A 362 -2.47 -13.67 -6.49
CA LYS A 362 -1.48 -14.14 -7.46
C LYS A 362 -0.10 -13.85 -6.88
N GLY A 363 0.56 -14.89 -6.36
CA GLY A 363 1.92 -14.80 -5.83
C GLY A 363 2.93 -15.22 -6.90
N ILE A 364 4.01 -14.47 -7.07
CA ILE A 364 5.12 -14.81 -7.97
C ILE A 364 6.42 -14.81 -7.16
N SER A 365 7.18 -15.89 -7.25
CA SER A 365 8.37 -16.14 -6.43
C SER A 365 9.59 -16.47 -7.28
N CYS A 366 10.61 -15.62 -7.21
CA CYS A 366 11.85 -15.70 -7.99
C CYS A 366 13.09 -15.69 -7.08
N GLY A 367 14.24 -16.13 -7.60
CA GLY A 367 15.51 -16.15 -6.87
C GLY A 367 15.47 -17.06 -5.64
N ASN A 368 15.84 -16.51 -4.48
CA ASN A 368 15.83 -17.19 -3.17
C ASN A 368 14.70 -16.67 -2.26
N SER A 369 13.67 -16.05 -2.85
CA SER A 369 12.65 -15.31 -2.10
C SER A 369 11.63 -16.22 -1.44
N VAL A 370 10.92 -15.67 -0.46
CA VAL A 370 9.82 -16.36 0.24
C VAL A 370 8.55 -15.54 0.12
N ASN A 371 7.53 -16.11 -0.51
CA ASN A 371 6.20 -15.52 -0.62
C ASN A 371 5.20 -16.37 0.16
N ASN A 372 4.64 -15.81 1.22
CA ASN A 372 3.60 -16.43 2.02
C ASN A 372 2.29 -15.67 1.77
N TYR A 373 1.29 -16.38 1.26
CA TYR A 373 -0.09 -15.94 1.32
C TYR A 373 -0.73 -16.40 2.63
N ARG A 374 -1.44 -15.52 3.34
CA ARG A 374 -2.21 -15.84 4.54
C ARG A 374 -3.55 -15.13 4.55
N GLY A 375 -4.61 -15.92 4.40
CA GLY A 375 -5.98 -15.42 4.32
C GLY A 375 -6.82 -15.84 5.52
N LEU A 376 -7.75 -14.98 5.97
CA LEU A 376 -8.79 -15.34 6.94
C LEU A 376 -10.16 -15.06 6.34
N VAL A 377 -11.01 -16.09 6.28
CA VAL A 377 -12.44 -15.95 6.02
C VAL A 377 -13.19 -16.35 7.28
N LYS A 378 -13.91 -15.39 7.87
CA LYS A 378 -14.68 -15.61 9.09
C LYS A 378 -16.15 -15.32 8.86
N MET A 379 -16.98 -16.36 8.91
CA MET A 379 -18.45 -16.26 8.90
C MET A 379 -18.97 -16.25 10.34
N GLY A 380 -19.46 -15.09 10.78
CA GLY A 380 -20.07 -14.94 12.10
C GLY A 380 -21.44 -15.63 12.20
N PRO A 381 -21.95 -15.87 13.43
CA PRO A 381 -23.24 -16.54 13.62
C PRO A 381 -24.43 -15.86 12.94
N LYS A 382 -24.38 -14.53 12.75
CA LYS A 382 -25.44 -13.74 12.10
C LYS A 382 -25.33 -13.65 10.57
N ALA A 383 -24.28 -14.22 9.98
CA ALA A 383 -23.95 -14.12 8.54
C ALA A 383 -24.78 -15.11 7.69
N HIS A 384 -26.11 -15.06 7.81
CA HIS A 384 -27.00 -15.95 7.07
C HIS A 384 -26.89 -15.71 5.56
N ARG A 385 -26.84 -16.81 4.78
CA ARG A 385 -26.75 -16.79 3.31
C ARG A 385 -25.54 -16.03 2.75
N SER A 386 -24.53 -15.81 3.58
CA SER A 386 -23.27 -15.19 3.15
C SER A 386 -22.45 -16.12 2.28
N LYS A 387 -21.67 -15.55 1.35
CA LYS A 387 -20.86 -16.31 0.40
C LYS A 387 -19.43 -15.78 0.37
N ASN A 388 -18.47 -16.68 0.29
CA ASN A 388 -17.08 -16.36 -0.01
C ASN A 388 -16.58 -17.27 -1.13
N TYR A 389 -15.82 -16.68 -2.06
CA TYR A 389 -14.98 -17.39 -3.01
C TYR A 389 -13.55 -16.87 -2.86
N SER A 390 -12.59 -17.76 -2.67
CA SER A 390 -11.18 -17.43 -2.50
C SER A 390 -10.32 -18.26 -3.44
N GLN A 391 -9.47 -17.62 -4.24
CA GLN A 391 -8.54 -18.24 -5.16
C GLN A 391 -7.13 -17.73 -4.91
N CYS A 392 -6.21 -18.63 -4.62
CA CYS A 392 -4.82 -18.32 -4.28
C CYS A 392 -3.88 -19.08 -5.20
N ASP A 393 -3.38 -18.42 -6.23
CA ASP A 393 -2.48 -19.03 -7.19
C ASP A 393 -1.05 -18.54 -6.96
N SER A 394 -0.11 -19.46 -7.00
CA SER A 394 1.31 -19.18 -6.85
C SER A 394 2.08 -19.63 -8.08
N LEU A 395 3.01 -18.81 -8.56
CA LEU A 395 3.91 -19.09 -9.66
C LEU A 395 5.36 -19.10 -9.14
N ILE A 396 6.03 -20.24 -9.27
CA ILE A 396 7.43 -20.41 -8.85
C ILE A 396 8.32 -20.38 -10.08
N LEU A 397 9.21 -19.39 -10.17
CA LEU A 397 10.12 -19.21 -11.31
C LEU A 397 11.52 -19.77 -11.08
N SER A 398 11.92 -19.99 -9.83
CA SER A 398 13.27 -20.41 -9.48
C SER A 398 13.24 -21.63 -8.55
N LYS A 399 14.25 -22.49 -8.63
CA LYS A 399 14.31 -23.72 -7.81
C LYS A 399 14.40 -23.43 -6.30
N ASN A 400 14.98 -22.31 -5.92
CA ASN A 400 15.23 -21.94 -4.52
C ASN A 400 14.13 -21.05 -3.92
N SER A 401 13.23 -20.51 -4.74
CA SER A 401 12.16 -19.66 -4.24
C SER A 401 11.05 -20.50 -3.61
N LYS A 402 10.34 -19.92 -2.64
CA LYS A 402 9.28 -20.59 -1.89
C LYS A 402 7.99 -19.82 -2.02
N ALA A 403 6.91 -20.52 -2.31
CA ALA A 403 5.55 -20.02 -2.26
C ALA A 403 4.73 -20.87 -1.28
N ASN A 404 4.19 -20.25 -0.23
CA ASN A 404 3.39 -20.92 0.80
C ASN A 404 2.00 -20.29 0.87
N THR A 405 0.98 -21.10 1.16
CA THR A 405 -0.41 -20.63 1.27
C THR A 405 -1.01 -21.12 2.59
N PHE A 406 -1.43 -20.19 3.44
CA PHE A 406 -1.98 -20.45 4.77
C PHE A 406 -3.42 -19.91 4.90
N PRO A 407 -4.42 -20.65 4.40
CA PRO A 407 -5.82 -20.24 4.52
C PRO A 407 -6.38 -20.57 5.91
N TYR A 408 -7.12 -19.64 6.48
CA TYR A 408 -7.88 -19.83 7.71
C TYR A 408 -9.36 -19.63 7.41
N ILE A 409 -10.15 -20.67 7.62
CA ILE A 409 -11.59 -20.64 7.39
C ILE A 409 -12.29 -20.92 8.71
N GLN A 410 -13.10 -19.96 9.16
CA GLN A 410 -13.88 -20.06 10.40
C GLN A 410 -15.36 -19.83 10.08
N VAL A 411 -16.13 -20.91 10.03
CA VAL A 411 -17.57 -20.84 9.71
C VAL A 411 -18.40 -21.15 10.95
N LYS A 412 -19.13 -20.14 11.45
CA LYS A 412 -20.04 -20.28 12.60
C LYS A 412 -21.53 -20.14 12.21
N ASN A 413 -21.85 -20.26 10.93
CA ASN A 413 -23.22 -20.21 10.43
C ASN A 413 -23.43 -21.32 9.37
N PRO A 414 -24.41 -22.23 9.55
CA PRO A 414 -24.62 -23.37 8.66
C PRO A 414 -25.24 -23.00 7.30
N TYR A 415 -25.75 -21.76 7.14
CA TYR A 415 -26.37 -21.28 5.92
C TYR A 415 -25.40 -20.45 5.04
N SER A 416 -24.14 -20.30 5.45
CA SER A 416 -23.11 -19.64 4.65
C SER A 416 -22.43 -20.64 3.71
N LYS A 417 -21.93 -20.15 2.57
CA LYS A 417 -21.10 -20.94 1.63
C LYS A 417 -19.69 -20.33 1.56
N VAL A 418 -18.68 -21.17 1.64
CA VAL A 418 -17.27 -20.78 1.54
C VAL A 418 -16.58 -21.74 0.60
N GLU A 419 -15.96 -21.20 -0.44
CA GLU A 419 -15.15 -21.93 -1.41
C GLU A 419 -13.73 -21.38 -1.37
N HIS A 420 -12.74 -22.27 -1.32
CA HIS A 420 -11.33 -21.91 -1.33
C HIS A 420 -10.56 -22.84 -2.25
N GLU A 421 -9.88 -22.25 -3.22
CA GLU A 421 -9.02 -22.92 -4.17
C GLU A 421 -7.61 -22.33 -4.04
N ALA A 422 -6.61 -23.21 -4.10
CA ALA A 422 -5.22 -22.82 -4.15
C ALA A 422 -4.47 -23.68 -5.15
N SER A 423 -3.70 -23.04 -6.04
CA SER A 423 -2.90 -23.73 -7.04
C SER A 423 -1.46 -23.25 -6.99
N THR A 424 -0.52 -24.15 -7.31
CA THR A 424 0.89 -23.79 -7.50
C THR A 424 1.31 -24.25 -8.88
N SER A 425 1.78 -23.30 -9.67
CA SER A 425 2.22 -23.49 -11.03
C SER A 425 3.71 -23.22 -11.17
N LYS A 426 4.32 -23.87 -12.15
CA LYS A 426 5.66 -23.56 -12.65
C LYS A 426 5.55 -23.30 -14.15
N ILE A 427 6.44 -22.47 -14.67
CA ILE A 427 6.55 -22.30 -16.11
C ILE A 427 7.16 -23.57 -16.70
N GLY A 428 6.45 -24.20 -17.63
CA GLY A 428 6.90 -25.43 -18.28
C GLY A 428 7.96 -25.15 -19.35
N GLU A 429 8.94 -26.05 -19.48
CA GLU A 429 9.97 -25.95 -20.53
C GLU A 429 9.35 -25.97 -21.94
N GLU A 430 8.28 -26.73 -22.15
CA GLU A 430 7.54 -26.76 -23.42
C GLU A 430 6.91 -25.41 -23.78
N GLN A 431 6.38 -24.69 -22.79
CA GLN A 431 5.80 -23.36 -23.00
C GLN A 431 6.89 -22.37 -23.42
N ILE A 432 8.03 -22.39 -22.72
CA ILE A 432 9.20 -21.57 -23.07
C ILE A 432 9.70 -21.92 -24.47
N PHE A 433 9.88 -23.21 -24.77
CA PHE A 433 10.34 -23.68 -26.06
C PHE A 433 9.42 -23.22 -27.20
N TYR A 434 8.11 -23.27 -27.00
CA TYR A 434 7.13 -22.77 -27.98
C TYR A 434 7.33 -21.28 -28.30
N PHE A 435 7.54 -20.43 -27.29
CA PHE A 435 7.81 -19.01 -27.51
C PHE A 435 9.15 -18.78 -28.23
N LEU A 436 10.21 -19.47 -27.80
CA LEU A 436 11.54 -19.38 -28.42
C LEU A 436 11.51 -19.79 -29.90
N GLN A 437 10.75 -20.83 -30.26
CA GLN A 437 10.57 -21.27 -31.65
C GLN A 437 9.91 -20.19 -32.52
N ARG A 438 9.12 -19.29 -31.93
CA ARG A 438 8.50 -18.14 -32.61
C ARG A 438 9.38 -16.90 -32.64
N GLY A 439 10.64 -17.01 -32.21
CA GLY A 439 11.60 -15.90 -32.20
C GLY A 439 11.38 -14.91 -31.06
N ILE A 440 10.55 -15.26 -30.07
CA ILE A 440 10.31 -14.45 -28.88
C ILE A 440 11.40 -14.81 -27.87
N SER A 441 12.08 -13.80 -27.31
CA SER A 441 13.17 -14.04 -26.35
C SER A 441 12.66 -14.68 -25.05
N LEU A 442 13.55 -15.33 -24.29
CA LEU A 442 13.18 -15.96 -23.02
C LEU A 442 12.54 -14.97 -22.04
N GLU A 443 13.11 -13.76 -21.94
CA GLU A 443 12.63 -12.72 -21.04
C GLU A 443 11.22 -12.25 -21.43
N GLU A 444 11.00 -11.98 -22.72
CA GLU A 444 9.68 -11.60 -23.24
C GLU A 444 8.64 -12.72 -23.06
N ALA A 445 9.04 -13.98 -23.30
CA ALA A 445 8.16 -15.13 -23.11
C ALA A 445 7.68 -15.24 -21.66
N VAL A 446 8.60 -15.11 -20.70
CA VAL A 446 8.27 -15.15 -19.26
C VAL A 446 7.40 -13.95 -18.87
N GLY A 447 7.72 -12.75 -19.35
CA GLY A 447 6.88 -11.56 -19.15
C GLY A 447 5.44 -11.76 -19.65
N LEU A 448 5.26 -12.29 -20.87
CA LEU A 448 3.94 -12.59 -21.43
C LEU A 448 3.15 -13.61 -20.61
N MET A 449 3.81 -14.67 -20.14
CA MET A 449 3.17 -15.70 -19.31
C MET A 449 2.73 -15.14 -17.95
N ILE A 450 3.56 -14.31 -17.32
CA ILE A 450 3.25 -13.65 -16.04
C ILE A 450 2.12 -12.64 -16.20
N ASN A 451 2.12 -11.88 -17.29
CA ASN A 451 1.01 -10.99 -17.62
C ASN A 451 -0.30 -11.75 -17.83
N GLY A 452 -0.24 -12.89 -18.53
CA GLY A 452 -1.39 -13.79 -18.65
C GLY A 452 -1.90 -14.28 -17.29
N PHE A 453 -0.99 -14.66 -16.39
CA PHE A 453 -1.28 -15.10 -15.03
C PHE A 453 -1.93 -14.00 -14.16
N CYS A 454 -1.49 -12.75 -14.34
CA CYS A 454 -1.94 -11.58 -13.59
C CYS A 454 -3.13 -10.84 -14.23
N LYS A 455 -3.55 -11.22 -15.44
CA LYS A 455 -4.51 -10.49 -16.28
C LYS A 455 -5.81 -10.10 -15.58
N GLU A 456 -6.40 -11.01 -14.80
CA GLU A 456 -7.67 -10.74 -14.11
C GLU A 456 -7.56 -9.53 -13.16
N ILE A 457 -6.43 -9.41 -12.45
CA ILE A 457 -6.20 -8.33 -11.48
C ILE A 457 -5.78 -7.05 -12.20
N LEU A 458 -4.92 -7.14 -13.22
CA LEU A 458 -4.48 -5.96 -13.99
C LEU A 458 -5.65 -5.25 -14.68
N ASN A 459 -6.66 -6.00 -15.12
CA ASN A 459 -7.89 -5.44 -15.71
C ASN A 459 -8.79 -4.69 -14.70
N GLU A 460 -8.61 -4.90 -13.39
CA GLU A 460 -9.35 -4.16 -12.36
C GLU A 460 -8.74 -2.77 -12.08
N LEU A 461 -7.49 -2.56 -12.44
CA LEU A 461 -6.81 -1.28 -12.29
C LEU A 461 -7.21 -0.31 -13.41
N PRO A 462 -7.22 1.01 -13.16
CA PRO A 462 -7.36 1.98 -14.24
C PRO A 462 -6.21 1.83 -15.24
N MET A 463 -6.48 2.10 -16.52
CA MET A 463 -5.60 1.76 -17.65
C MET A 463 -4.17 2.28 -17.49
N GLU A 464 -4.01 3.53 -17.03
CA GLU A 464 -2.71 4.15 -16.79
C GLU A 464 -1.86 3.36 -15.78
N PHE A 465 -2.48 2.90 -14.69
CA PHE A 465 -1.83 2.16 -13.63
C PHE A 465 -1.63 0.68 -13.98
N ALA A 466 -2.54 0.09 -14.77
CA ALA A 466 -2.35 -1.25 -15.30
C ALA A 466 -1.09 -1.31 -16.18
N MET A 467 -0.88 -0.30 -17.03
CA MET A 467 0.33 -0.17 -17.85
C MET A 467 1.59 0.06 -17.02
N GLU A 468 1.51 0.86 -15.96
CA GLU A 468 2.64 1.04 -15.04
C GLU A 468 2.98 -0.25 -14.29
N ALA A 469 1.98 -0.93 -13.75
CA ALA A 469 2.13 -2.21 -13.05
C ALA A 469 2.77 -3.28 -13.96
N ASP A 470 2.31 -3.40 -15.21
CA ASP A 470 2.89 -4.30 -16.21
C ASP A 470 4.39 -4.00 -16.45
N ARG A 471 4.74 -2.74 -16.71
CA ARG A 471 6.14 -2.32 -16.88
C ARG A 471 6.99 -2.62 -15.64
N LEU A 472 6.45 -2.38 -14.44
CA LEU A 472 7.14 -2.63 -13.18
C LEU A 472 7.38 -4.12 -12.94
N LEU A 473 6.42 -4.98 -13.28
CA LEU A 473 6.56 -6.43 -13.18
C LEU A 473 7.68 -6.92 -14.11
N ASN A 474 7.67 -6.50 -15.39
CA ASN A 474 8.68 -6.90 -16.37
C ASN A 474 10.10 -6.47 -15.97
N LEU A 475 10.27 -5.22 -15.51
CA LEU A 475 11.57 -4.70 -15.05
C LEU A 475 12.17 -5.48 -13.87
N LYS A 476 11.34 -6.07 -13.02
CA LYS A 476 11.80 -6.84 -11.85
C LYS A 476 12.13 -8.28 -12.19
N LEU A 477 11.77 -8.73 -13.39
CA LEU A 477 12.02 -10.08 -13.89
C LEU A 477 13.27 -10.14 -14.77
N GLU A 478 13.63 -9.03 -15.44
CA GLU A 478 14.88 -8.88 -16.19
C GLU A 478 16.10 -9.29 -15.34
N GLY A 479 16.90 -10.24 -15.86
CA GLY A 479 18.12 -10.72 -15.18
C GLY A 479 17.93 -11.63 -13.97
N THR A 480 16.70 -12.03 -13.65
CA THR A 480 16.37 -12.87 -12.47
C THR A 480 15.94 -14.29 -12.84
N ILE A 481 15.79 -14.52 -14.14
CA ILE A 481 15.45 -15.79 -14.77
C ILE A 481 16.78 -16.43 -15.18
N GLY A 482 17.31 -17.30 -14.33
CA GLY A 482 18.60 -17.97 -14.48
C GLY A 482 18.99 -18.76 -13.25
#